data_AF-A0AAV5Z524-F1
#
_entry.id   AF-A0AAV5Z524-F1
#
_cell.length_a   1.000
_cell.length_b   1.000
_cell.length_c   1.000
_cell.angle_alpha   90.00
_cell.angle_beta   90.00
_cell.angle_gamma   90.00
#
_symmetry.space_group_name_H-M   'P 1'
#
loop_
_entity.id
_entity.type
_entity.pdbx_description
1 polymer ?
#
loop_
_entity_poly.entity_id
_entity_poly.type
_entity_poly.pdbx_seq_one_letter_code
_entity_poly.pdbx_strand_id
1 'polypeptide(L)'
;MRSAARRLPSFHEDPAVIARWEAWTRPLLTRLTPPRRRALLALAALWVVIKRPLKEVAPAVELRSPVGPAAAALVILLCLAIVIAMYVVARRFPALPAAVRARPQLWLHGLFWSLVLLGWLAPKGTGVAALALSGLVLALPFLLWRIGYLLMSGQRGRIASTRFSDHLLYLYPAYGGTNTPYGKGIDHLARHEAHSEEALARSQLAGLKLLALAWIYHRALDLMAGLVHGQPSGWLGAYGLGLPRLEALMPAGAQVPWLTAWAAVYAGLVSDVLKLAVRGHEIVGVLRLFGFNIFRNTYKPLLAPSLVEFWNRYHYYFKELLVEFFFFPTYLRRFRKAPRLRMLAATLAAAGFGNLYYHLLQQDPFMLTGSWAALHPWLETRSLYCLLLALGIYVSMRREQQRRGIPATAPARWPVRLRRIAGVWTFFALIGIWGEAGTASFAQRADFVLALFGLR
;
A
#
# COMPACT_ATOMS: atom_id res chain seq x y z
N MET A 1 26.17 21.51 -22.26
CA MET A 1 24.73 21.20 -22.02
C MET A 1 24.45 19.77 -21.51
N ARG A 2 25.12 18.70 -21.97
CA ARG A 2 24.88 17.32 -21.47
C ARG A 2 25.23 17.08 -19.99
N SER A 3 26.15 17.85 -19.40
CA SER A 3 26.50 17.75 -17.96
C SER A 3 25.46 18.37 -17.04
N ALA A 4 24.82 19.47 -17.43
CA ALA A 4 23.79 20.15 -16.64
C ALA A 4 22.48 19.34 -16.56
N ALA A 5 22.07 18.72 -17.68
CA ALA A 5 20.86 17.88 -17.73
C ALA A 5 20.98 16.59 -16.88
N ARG A 6 22.20 16.09 -16.61
CA ARG A 6 22.42 14.95 -15.71
C ARG A 6 22.37 15.32 -14.23
N ARG A 7 22.59 16.60 -13.87
CA ARG A 7 22.59 17.08 -12.47
C ARG A 7 21.18 17.33 -11.92
N LEU A 8 20.24 17.74 -12.77
CA LEU A 8 18.85 18.03 -12.37
C LEU A 8 18.15 16.85 -11.66
N PRO A 9 18.22 15.60 -12.14
CA PRO A 9 17.60 14.48 -11.42
C PRO A 9 18.28 14.15 -10.08
N SER A 10 19.51 14.57 -9.84
CA SER A 10 20.32 14.27 -8.65
C SER A 10 20.69 15.52 -7.85
N PHE A 11 19.92 16.62 -7.94
CA PHE A 11 20.26 17.87 -7.23
C PHE A 11 20.39 17.69 -5.71
N HIS A 12 19.61 16.77 -5.13
CA HIS A 12 19.67 16.38 -3.71
C HIS A 12 20.97 15.67 -3.30
N GLU A 13 21.84 15.34 -4.25
CA GLU A 13 23.18 14.78 -4.05
C GLU A 13 24.29 15.79 -4.42
N ASP A 14 23.93 16.96 -4.97
CA ASP A 14 24.91 17.98 -5.38
C ASP A 14 25.39 18.76 -4.14
N PRO A 15 26.70 18.71 -3.79
CA PRO A 15 27.23 19.38 -2.60
C PRO A 15 26.93 20.89 -2.56
N ALA A 16 26.91 21.57 -3.71
CA ALA A 16 26.65 23.00 -3.76
C ALA A 16 25.17 23.33 -3.45
N VAL A 17 24.25 22.46 -3.88
CA VAL A 17 22.82 22.61 -3.57
C VAL A 17 22.56 22.30 -2.10
N ILE A 18 23.21 21.28 -1.56
CA ILE A 18 23.12 20.91 -0.14
C ILE A 18 23.64 22.04 0.74
N ALA A 19 24.85 22.55 0.47
CA ALA A 19 25.43 23.65 1.24
C ALA A 19 24.56 24.91 1.20
N ARG A 20 23.95 25.22 0.05
CA ARG A 20 23.01 26.34 -0.08
C ARG A 20 21.72 26.11 0.73
N TRP A 21 21.19 24.89 0.69
CA TRP A 21 20.02 24.51 1.48
C TRP A 21 20.31 24.60 2.98
N GLU A 22 21.47 24.12 3.43
CA GLU A 22 21.92 24.23 4.82
C GLU A 22 22.05 25.69 5.24
N ALA A 23 22.72 26.52 4.44
CA ALA A 23 22.86 27.95 4.74
C ALA A 23 21.49 28.64 4.89
N TRP A 24 20.54 28.32 4.01
CA TRP A 24 19.20 28.89 4.04
C TRP A 24 18.33 28.38 5.20
N THR A 25 18.49 27.11 5.59
CA THR A 25 17.61 26.46 6.58
C THR A 25 18.28 26.23 7.95
N ARG A 26 19.52 26.68 8.14
CA ARG A 26 20.35 26.46 9.33
C ARG A 26 19.61 26.67 10.67
N PRO A 27 18.86 27.76 10.88
CA PRO A 27 18.15 27.98 12.15
C PRO A 27 17.09 26.90 12.43
N LEU A 28 16.49 26.33 11.39
CA LEU A 28 15.54 25.23 11.50
C LEU A 28 16.27 23.88 11.65
N LEU A 29 17.32 23.62 10.86
CA LEU A 29 18.07 22.35 10.91
C LEU A 29 18.67 22.09 12.29
N THR A 30 19.33 23.10 12.86
CA THR A 30 19.91 23.07 14.22
C THR A 30 18.86 22.76 15.30
N ARG A 31 17.61 23.22 15.11
CA ARG A 31 16.51 23.02 16.05
C ARG A 31 15.78 21.70 15.86
N LEU A 32 15.75 21.14 14.64
CA LEU A 32 15.05 19.91 14.28
C LEU A 32 15.90 18.66 14.52
N THR A 33 16.34 18.49 15.77
CA THR A 33 17.04 17.28 16.21
C THR A 33 16.15 16.03 16.05
N PRO A 34 16.74 14.82 15.90
CA PRO A 34 15.95 13.59 15.72
C PRO A 34 14.84 13.41 16.78
N PRO A 35 15.09 13.59 18.09
CA PRO A 35 14.03 13.48 19.10
C PRO A 35 12.91 14.50 18.91
N ARG A 36 13.22 15.74 18.52
CA ARG A 36 12.22 16.79 18.30
C ARG A 36 11.37 16.50 17.07
N ARG A 37 11.96 15.99 15.98
CA ARG A 37 11.21 15.59 14.77
C ARG A 37 10.26 14.44 15.06
N ARG A 38 10.71 13.44 15.82
CA ARG A 38 9.83 12.34 16.30
C ARG A 38 8.70 12.86 17.19
N ALA A 39 9.01 13.76 18.12
CA ALA A 39 8.00 14.38 18.99
C ALA A 39 6.96 15.19 18.21
N LEU A 40 7.37 15.96 17.19
CA LEU A 40 6.45 16.68 16.30
C LEU A 40 5.52 15.74 15.55
N LEU A 41 6.06 14.64 14.99
CA LEU A 41 5.23 13.64 14.32
C LEU A 41 4.32 12.88 15.28
N ALA A 42 4.77 12.61 16.51
CA ALA A 42 3.95 11.99 17.55
C ALA A 42 2.83 12.92 18.02
N LEU A 43 3.08 14.23 18.12
CA LEU A 43 2.06 15.23 18.41
C LEU A 43 1.04 15.31 17.28
N ALA A 44 1.50 15.36 16.03
CA ALA A 44 0.63 15.35 14.86
C ALA A 44 -0.18 14.04 14.76
N ALA A 45 0.37 12.92 15.25
CA ALA A 45 -0.34 11.65 15.31
C ALA A 45 -1.59 11.70 16.19
N LEU A 46 -1.63 12.55 17.23
CA LEU A 46 -2.82 12.72 18.09
C LEU A 46 -4.03 13.21 17.30
N TRP A 47 -3.83 14.06 16.29
CA TRP A 47 -4.90 14.46 15.39
C TRP A 47 -5.41 13.28 14.55
N VAL A 48 -4.52 12.39 14.11
CA VAL A 48 -4.91 11.19 13.36
C VAL A 48 -5.67 10.19 14.24
N VAL A 49 -5.27 10.04 15.51
CA VAL A 49 -5.98 9.20 16.50
C VAL A 49 -7.46 9.57 16.58
N ILE A 50 -7.80 10.84 16.43
CA ILE A 50 -9.19 11.32 16.46
C ILE A 50 -9.79 11.24 15.05
N LYS A 51 -9.19 11.91 14.07
CA LYS A 51 -9.79 12.08 12.74
C LYS A 51 -9.99 10.76 12.00
N ARG A 52 -9.05 9.82 12.12
CA ARG A 52 -9.06 8.61 11.30
C ARG A 52 -10.18 7.65 11.73
N PRO A 53 -10.32 7.27 13.02
CA PRO A 53 -11.48 6.51 13.46
C PRO A 53 -12.79 7.20 13.10
N LEU A 54 -12.95 8.51 13.34
CA LEU A 54 -14.17 9.22 12.96
C LEU A 54 -14.54 9.06 11.48
N LYS A 55 -13.55 9.12 10.58
CA LYS A 55 -13.76 8.89 9.15
C LYS A 55 -14.12 7.43 8.84
N GLU A 56 -13.46 6.47 9.49
CA GLU A 56 -13.64 5.03 9.24
C GLU A 56 -14.92 4.47 9.87
N VAL A 57 -15.43 5.08 10.95
CA VAL A 57 -16.68 4.67 11.59
C VAL A 57 -17.91 5.35 11.01
N ALA A 58 -17.75 6.43 10.23
CA ALA A 58 -18.87 7.12 9.59
C ALA A 58 -19.83 6.20 8.79
N PRO A 59 -19.38 5.12 8.12
CA PRO A 59 -20.29 4.17 7.48
C PRO A 59 -21.15 3.33 8.45
N ALA A 60 -20.69 3.13 9.69
CA ALA A 60 -21.37 2.31 10.70
C ALA A 60 -22.05 3.15 11.80
N VAL A 61 -21.65 4.40 11.97
CA VAL A 61 -22.10 5.29 13.04
C VAL A 61 -22.71 6.53 12.42
N GLU A 62 -24.02 6.66 12.55
CA GLU A 62 -24.71 7.91 12.21
C GLU A 62 -24.37 8.97 13.27
N LEU A 63 -23.34 9.78 13.01
CA LEU A 63 -22.83 10.80 13.95
C LEU A 63 -23.88 11.83 14.37
N ARG A 64 -24.97 11.99 13.60
CA ARG A 64 -26.08 12.89 13.91
C ARG A 64 -27.13 12.27 14.83
N SER A 65 -27.08 10.97 15.05
CA SER A 65 -27.94 10.30 16.03
C SER A 65 -27.53 10.70 17.45
N PRO A 66 -28.45 10.67 18.44
CA PRO A 66 -28.15 11.04 19.84
C PRO A 66 -26.99 10.23 20.46
N VAL A 67 -26.79 9.00 19.98
CA VAL A 67 -25.79 8.04 20.47
C VAL A 67 -24.50 8.04 19.63
N GLY A 68 -24.52 8.65 18.45
CA GLY A 68 -23.42 8.64 17.48
C GLY A 68 -22.12 9.24 18.03
N PRO A 69 -22.12 10.45 18.61
CA PRO A 69 -20.93 11.06 19.18
C PRO A 69 -20.32 10.24 20.32
N ALA A 70 -21.17 9.68 21.20
CA ALA A 70 -20.71 8.83 22.30
C ALA A 70 -20.09 7.52 21.79
N ALA A 71 -20.69 6.88 20.79
CA ALA A 71 -20.13 5.70 20.15
C ALA A 71 -18.78 6.00 19.48
N ALA A 72 -18.69 7.12 18.76
CA ALA A 72 -17.46 7.54 18.09
C ALA A 72 -16.34 7.84 19.09
N ALA A 73 -16.64 8.54 20.19
CA ALA A 73 -15.69 8.77 21.28
C ALA A 73 -15.22 7.44 21.89
N LEU A 74 -16.13 6.50 22.14
CA LEU A 74 -15.80 5.17 22.65
C LEU A 74 -14.89 4.41 21.69
N VAL A 75 -15.12 4.47 20.37
CA VAL A 75 -14.22 3.82 19.38
C VAL A 75 -12.81 4.40 19.46
N ILE A 76 -12.66 5.73 19.54
CA ILE A 76 -11.36 6.39 19.64
C ILE A 76 -10.63 5.90 20.91
N LEU A 77 -11.32 5.89 22.05
CA LEU A 77 -10.78 5.41 23.32
C LEU A 77 -10.37 3.94 23.25
N LEU A 78 -11.20 3.07 22.66
CA LEU A 78 -10.89 1.66 22.48
C LEU A 78 -9.70 1.42 21.54
N CYS A 79 -9.60 2.16 20.44
CA CYS A 79 -8.45 2.09 19.54
C CYS A 79 -7.15 2.49 20.26
N LEU A 80 -7.18 3.58 21.03
CA LEU A 80 -6.04 4.02 21.83
C LEU A 80 -5.68 3.00 22.92
N ALA A 81 -6.68 2.45 23.61
CA ALA A 81 -6.48 1.42 24.62
C ALA A 81 -5.84 0.16 24.02
N ILE A 82 -6.28 -0.28 22.83
CA ILE A 82 -5.66 -1.41 22.12
C ILE A 82 -4.21 -1.09 21.76
N VAL A 83 -3.93 0.12 21.25
CA VAL A 83 -2.57 0.54 20.91
C VAL A 83 -1.65 0.55 22.13
N ILE A 84 -2.11 1.08 23.26
CA ILE A 84 -1.38 1.07 24.53
C ILE A 84 -1.17 -0.37 25.02
N ALA A 85 -2.22 -1.19 25.02
CA ALA A 85 -2.13 -2.59 25.42
C ALA A 85 -1.13 -3.36 24.56
N MET A 86 -1.16 -3.17 23.24
CA MET A 86 -0.22 -3.81 22.31
C MET A 86 1.21 -3.32 22.48
N TYR A 87 1.42 -2.05 22.85
CA TYR A 87 2.74 -1.56 23.25
C TYR A 87 3.25 -2.25 24.52
N VAL A 88 2.40 -2.40 25.54
CA VAL A 88 2.76 -3.12 26.78
C VAL A 88 3.07 -4.60 26.48
N VAL A 89 2.25 -5.25 25.65
CA VAL A 89 2.48 -6.63 25.18
C VAL A 89 3.81 -6.74 24.44
N ALA A 90 4.14 -5.79 23.55
CA ALA A 90 5.42 -5.78 22.85
C ALA A 90 6.61 -5.54 23.79
N ARG A 91 6.48 -4.65 24.80
CA ARG A 91 7.50 -4.42 25.83
C ARG A 91 7.76 -5.66 26.69
N ARG A 92 6.70 -6.43 26.97
CA ARG A 92 6.74 -7.68 27.74
C ARG A 92 6.77 -8.92 26.85
N PHE A 93 7.20 -8.80 25.59
CA PHE A 93 7.15 -9.90 24.63
C PHE A 93 7.82 -11.19 25.13
N PRO A 94 8.99 -11.14 25.81
CA PRO A 94 9.62 -12.36 26.34
C PRO A 94 8.77 -13.11 27.35
N ALA A 95 7.89 -12.43 28.09
CA ALA A 95 7.01 -12.99 29.11
C ALA A 95 5.68 -13.55 28.54
N LEU A 96 5.43 -13.40 27.23
CA LEU A 96 4.22 -13.95 26.62
C LEU A 96 4.27 -15.48 26.56
N PRO A 97 3.10 -16.15 26.54
CA PRO A 97 3.04 -17.60 26.36
C PRO A 97 3.80 -18.06 25.10
N ALA A 98 4.44 -19.23 25.18
CA ALA A 98 5.27 -19.75 24.09
C ALA A 98 4.51 -19.83 22.74
N ALA A 99 3.24 -20.22 22.78
CA ALA A 99 2.37 -20.26 21.59
C ALA A 99 2.18 -18.88 20.94
N VAL A 100 2.07 -17.81 21.75
CA VAL A 100 1.95 -16.43 21.27
C VAL A 100 3.28 -15.94 20.70
N ARG A 101 4.38 -16.16 21.41
CA ARG A 101 5.73 -15.77 20.95
C ARG A 101 6.13 -16.43 19.63
N ALA A 102 5.73 -17.68 19.42
CA ALA A 102 6.05 -18.42 18.20
C ALA A 102 5.32 -17.87 16.96
N ARG A 103 4.12 -17.29 17.15
CA ARG A 103 3.18 -16.91 16.08
C ARG A 103 2.42 -15.61 16.38
N PRO A 104 3.09 -14.50 16.70
CA PRO A 104 2.44 -13.29 17.21
C PRO A 104 1.42 -12.69 16.22
N GLN A 105 1.70 -12.78 14.92
CA GLN A 105 0.76 -12.30 13.89
C GLN A 105 -0.52 -13.13 13.85
N LEU A 106 -0.44 -14.45 14.00
CA LEU A 106 -1.65 -15.29 13.99
C LEU A 106 -2.55 -14.99 15.19
N TRP A 107 -1.97 -14.70 16.36
CA TRP A 107 -2.73 -14.30 17.54
C TRP A 107 -3.32 -12.90 17.40
N LEU A 108 -2.57 -11.93 16.86
CA LEU A 108 -3.06 -10.58 16.62
C LEU A 108 -4.27 -10.59 15.66
N HIS A 109 -4.15 -11.32 14.55
CA HIS A 109 -5.22 -11.44 13.57
C HIS A 109 -6.37 -12.32 14.07
N GLY A 110 -6.08 -13.33 14.90
CA GLY A 110 -7.10 -14.13 15.59
C GLY A 110 -7.95 -13.28 16.53
N LEU A 111 -7.32 -12.41 17.34
CA LEU A 111 -8.02 -11.47 18.21
C LEU A 111 -8.92 -10.52 17.41
N PHE A 112 -8.42 -10.01 16.28
CA PHE A 112 -9.24 -9.20 15.38
C PHE A 112 -10.48 -9.97 14.87
N TRP A 113 -10.30 -11.20 14.38
CA TRP A 113 -11.43 -12.02 13.93
C TRP A 113 -12.39 -12.40 15.06
N SER A 114 -11.91 -12.58 16.29
CA SER A 114 -12.79 -12.75 17.45
C SER A 114 -13.68 -11.54 17.69
N LEU A 115 -13.17 -10.32 17.49
CA LEU A 115 -13.99 -9.09 17.57
C LEU A 115 -15.01 -9.01 16.43
N VAL A 116 -14.63 -9.41 15.21
CA VAL A 116 -15.57 -9.50 14.07
C VAL A 116 -16.68 -10.50 14.36
N LEU A 117 -16.34 -11.71 14.83
CA LEU A 117 -17.31 -12.74 15.21
C LEU A 117 -18.22 -12.26 16.35
N LEU A 118 -17.66 -11.59 17.35
CA LEU A 118 -18.46 -10.97 18.42
C LEU A 118 -19.44 -9.95 17.84
N GLY A 119 -19.02 -9.14 16.86
CA GLY A 119 -19.89 -8.20 16.15
C GLY A 119 -21.04 -8.88 15.39
N TRP A 120 -20.78 -10.03 14.77
CA TRP A 120 -21.82 -10.80 14.06
C TRP A 120 -22.82 -11.49 15.00
N LEU A 121 -22.34 -11.93 16.17
CA LEU A 121 -23.16 -12.63 17.16
C LEU A 121 -23.87 -11.67 18.13
N ALA A 122 -23.37 -10.45 18.29
CA ALA A 122 -23.99 -9.44 19.14
C ALA A 122 -25.39 -9.06 18.59
N PRO A 123 -26.38 -8.81 19.47
CA PRO A 123 -27.69 -8.32 19.04
C PRO A 123 -27.54 -7.07 18.19
N LYS A 124 -28.18 -7.05 17.02
CA LYS A 124 -28.26 -5.86 16.19
C LYS A 124 -29.00 -4.78 16.98
N GLY A 125 -28.31 -3.69 17.29
CA GLY A 125 -28.87 -2.60 18.08
C GLY A 125 -28.21 -1.28 17.74
N THR A 126 -28.91 -0.20 18.03
CA THR A 126 -28.43 1.18 17.86
C THR A 126 -27.73 1.71 19.11
N GLY A 127 -27.58 0.89 20.16
CA GLY A 127 -26.91 1.30 21.39
C GLY A 127 -25.43 1.66 21.19
N VAL A 128 -24.91 2.53 22.05
CA VAL A 128 -23.52 3.04 22.01
C VAL A 128 -22.50 1.90 21.90
N ALA A 129 -22.68 0.82 22.66
CA ALA A 129 -21.77 -0.33 22.65
C ALA A 129 -21.77 -1.10 21.32
N ALA A 130 -22.93 -1.32 20.70
CA ALA A 130 -23.05 -2.04 19.43
C ALA A 130 -22.45 -1.22 18.28
N LEU A 131 -22.71 0.09 18.27
CA LEU A 131 -22.11 1.04 17.32
C LEU A 131 -20.60 1.14 17.51
N ALA A 132 -20.12 1.16 18.77
CA ALA A 132 -18.69 1.21 19.05
C ALA A 132 -17.96 -0.08 18.65
N LEU A 133 -18.57 -1.26 18.87
CA LEU A 133 -18.00 -2.52 18.39
C LEU A 133 -17.89 -2.55 16.86
N SER A 134 -18.95 -2.13 16.16
CA SER A 134 -18.96 -2.01 14.69
C SER A 134 -17.89 -1.04 14.19
N GLY A 135 -17.80 0.14 14.81
CA GLY A 135 -16.77 1.12 14.48
C GLY A 135 -15.35 0.63 14.76
N LEU A 136 -15.16 -0.14 15.84
CA LEU A 136 -13.87 -0.75 16.17
C LEU A 136 -13.46 -1.79 15.12
N VAL A 137 -14.38 -2.63 14.67
CA VAL A 137 -14.14 -3.61 13.59
C VAL A 137 -13.68 -2.93 12.29
N LEU A 138 -14.25 -1.77 11.94
CA LEU A 138 -13.85 -1.01 10.75
C LEU A 138 -12.52 -0.27 10.90
N ALA A 139 -12.21 0.21 12.11
CA ALA A 139 -10.98 0.99 12.35
C ALA A 139 -9.73 0.11 12.51
N LEU A 140 -9.87 -1.11 13.04
CA LEU A 140 -8.73 -1.98 13.35
C LEU A 140 -7.89 -2.43 12.14
N PRO A 141 -8.42 -2.71 10.94
CA PRO A 141 -7.63 -3.05 9.75
C PRO A 141 -6.53 -2.04 9.44
N PHE A 142 -6.74 -0.76 9.74
CA PHE A 142 -5.73 0.29 9.60
C PHE A 142 -4.54 0.09 10.55
N LEU A 143 -4.79 -0.32 11.78
CA LEU A 143 -3.77 -0.51 12.81
C LEU A 143 -3.11 -1.89 12.77
N LEU A 144 -3.82 -2.90 12.28
CA LEU A 144 -3.46 -4.32 12.42
C LEU A 144 -2.03 -4.61 11.96
N TRP A 145 -1.67 -4.19 10.74
CA TRP A 145 -0.34 -4.41 10.20
C TRP A 145 0.76 -3.62 10.92
N ARG A 146 0.43 -2.42 11.41
CA ARG A 146 1.36 -1.54 12.13
C ARG A 146 1.65 -2.08 13.53
N ILE A 147 0.63 -2.61 14.20
CA ILE A 147 0.77 -3.39 15.43
C ILE A 147 1.59 -4.65 15.15
N GLY A 148 1.42 -5.28 13.99
CA GLY A 148 2.27 -6.38 13.55
C GLY A 148 3.77 -6.02 13.58
N TYR A 149 4.15 -4.84 13.08
CA TYR A 149 5.52 -4.33 13.17
C TYR A 149 5.95 -3.97 14.60
N LEU A 150 5.05 -3.46 15.44
CA LEU A 150 5.29 -3.21 16.87
C LEU A 150 5.66 -4.52 17.60
N LEU A 151 4.88 -5.58 17.40
CA LEU A 151 5.13 -6.90 17.98
C LEU A 151 6.45 -7.51 17.48
N MET A 152 6.81 -7.30 16.20
CA MET A 152 8.12 -7.73 15.69
C MET A 152 9.28 -6.98 16.34
N SER A 153 9.12 -5.70 16.65
CA SER A 153 10.12 -4.93 17.40
C SER A 153 10.29 -5.48 18.82
N GLY A 154 9.17 -5.83 19.48
CA GLY A 154 9.15 -6.54 20.76
C GLY A 154 9.85 -7.89 20.71
N GLN A 155 9.55 -8.72 19.71
CA GLN A 155 10.19 -10.02 19.47
C GLN A 155 11.71 -9.90 19.29
N ARG A 156 12.17 -8.82 18.66
CA ARG A 156 13.60 -8.53 18.45
C ARG A 156 14.27 -7.83 19.63
N GLY A 157 13.53 -7.55 20.71
CA GLY A 157 14.03 -6.81 21.88
C GLY A 157 14.30 -5.32 21.65
N ARG A 158 13.98 -4.77 20.47
CA ARG A 158 14.32 -3.40 20.08
C ARG A 158 13.44 -2.33 20.73
N ILE A 159 12.27 -2.73 21.21
CA ILE A 159 11.34 -1.85 21.93
C ILE A 159 11.87 -1.44 23.32
N ALA A 160 12.93 -2.10 23.83
CA ALA A 160 13.51 -1.79 25.14
C ALA A 160 14.05 -0.35 25.21
N SER A 161 14.56 0.17 24.09
CA SER A 161 15.20 1.47 23.97
C SER A 161 14.29 2.57 23.41
N THR A 162 12.99 2.33 23.27
CA THR A 162 12.02 3.29 22.73
C THR A 162 10.97 3.68 23.75
N ARG A 163 10.38 4.87 23.57
CA ARG A 163 9.24 5.37 24.35
C ARG A 163 7.95 5.10 23.57
N PHE A 164 6.81 5.08 24.27
CA PHE A 164 5.50 4.93 23.61
C PHE A 164 5.27 5.98 22.51
N SER A 165 5.68 7.23 22.75
CA SER A 165 5.57 8.32 21.77
C SER A 165 6.34 8.07 20.48
N ASP A 166 7.45 7.32 20.50
CA ASP A 166 8.20 6.95 19.29
C ASP A 166 7.37 6.06 18.36
N HIS A 167 6.36 5.35 18.89
CA HIS A 167 5.52 4.45 18.12
C HIS A 167 4.28 5.12 17.53
N LEU A 168 3.81 6.24 18.11
CA LEU A 168 2.63 6.95 17.63
C LEU A 168 2.79 7.41 16.17
N LEU A 169 3.98 7.86 15.78
CA LEU A 169 4.23 8.41 14.45
C LEU A 169 3.99 7.43 13.28
N TYR A 170 4.13 6.12 13.48
CA TYR A 170 3.86 5.13 12.43
C TYR A 170 2.57 4.34 12.67
N LEU A 171 2.11 4.23 13.93
CA LEU A 171 0.82 3.66 14.26
C LEU A 171 -0.32 4.57 13.78
N TYR A 172 -0.16 5.89 13.93
CA TYR A 172 -1.08 6.92 13.48
C TYR A 172 -0.35 7.97 12.62
N PRO A 173 0.02 7.62 11.38
CA PRO A 173 0.88 8.45 10.53
C PRO A 173 0.21 9.75 10.06
N ALA A 174 0.62 10.87 10.64
CA ALA A 174 0.16 12.21 10.27
C ALA A 174 0.67 12.68 8.90
N TYR A 175 1.78 12.10 8.43
CA TYR A 175 2.35 12.32 7.10
C TYR A 175 1.56 11.64 5.96
N GLY A 176 0.36 11.15 6.25
CA GLY A 176 -0.47 10.40 5.33
C GLY A 176 -0.30 8.88 5.49
N GLY A 177 -1.36 8.14 5.16
CA GLY A 177 -1.35 6.69 5.34
C GLY A 177 -2.57 6.01 4.75
N THR A 178 -2.29 4.85 4.15
CA THR A 178 -3.31 3.84 3.80
C THR A 178 -3.25 2.71 4.83
N ASN A 179 -4.00 1.63 4.62
CA ASN A 179 -3.84 0.39 5.38
C ASN A 179 -2.42 -0.20 5.23
N THR A 180 -1.73 0.07 4.12
CA THR A 180 -0.29 -0.21 3.98
C THR A 180 0.54 0.64 4.95
N PRO A 181 1.40 0.03 5.79
CA PRO A 181 2.24 0.72 6.76
C PRO A 181 3.50 1.29 6.08
N TYR A 182 3.38 2.50 5.55
CA TYR A 182 4.54 3.27 5.09
C TYR A 182 5.50 3.53 6.25
N GLY A 183 6.81 3.41 6.01
CA GLY A 183 7.81 3.44 7.08
C GLY A 183 7.91 2.16 7.91
N LYS A 184 6.99 1.19 7.74
CA LYS A 184 6.92 -0.10 8.44
C LYS A 184 6.71 0.07 9.96
N GLY A 185 7.77 0.43 10.69
CA GLY A 185 7.80 0.65 12.13
C GLY A 185 9.08 1.33 12.57
N ILE A 186 9.21 1.64 13.87
CA ILE A 186 10.32 2.45 14.39
C ILE A 186 11.70 1.85 14.10
N ASP A 187 11.85 0.52 14.14
CA ASP A 187 13.09 -0.19 13.80
C ASP A 187 13.59 0.12 12.37
N HIS A 188 12.65 0.33 11.43
CA HIS A 188 12.98 0.65 10.06
C HIS A 188 13.26 2.14 9.90
N LEU A 189 12.44 3.00 10.50
CA LEU A 189 12.58 4.45 10.43
C LEU A 189 13.87 4.94 11.07
N ALA A 190 14.22 4.44 12.26
CA ALA A 190 15.44 4.83 12.96
C ALA A 190 16.72 4.53 12.15
N ARG A 191 16.74 3.45 11.35
CA ARG A 191 17.89 3.13 10.47
C ARG A 191 18.07 4.10 9.31
N HIS A 192 17.03 4.84 8.96
CA HIS A 192 17.06 5.81 7.86
C HIS A 192 16.93 7.24 8.36
N GLU A 193 17.07 7.45 9.66
CA GLU A 193 16.93 8.77 10.27
C GLU A 193 18.23 9.57 10.11
N ALA A 194 18.09 10.83 9.70
CA ALA A 194 19.21 11.75 9.57
C ALA A 194 19.69 12.24 10.93
N HIS A 195 20.97 12.01 11.25
CA HIS A 195 21.59 12.41 12.51
C HIS A 195 22.48 13.66 12.42
N SER A 196 22.81 14.12 11.20
CA SER A 196 23.54 15.37 10.96
C SER A 196 22.67 16.37 10.18
N GLU A 197 23.05 17.64 10.22
CA GLU A 197 22.41 18.71 9.42
C GLU A 197 22.48 18.40 7.93
N GLU A 198 23.64 17.94 7.45
CA GLU A 198 23.83 17.54 6.05
C GLU A 198 22.94 16.37 5.65
N ALA A 199 22.85 15.34 6.48
CA ALA A 199 21.96 14.21 6.23
C ALA A 199 20.48 14.65 6.20
N LEU A 200 20.10 15.61 7.06
CA LEU A 200 18.75 16.17 7.09
C LEU A 200 18.47 16.99 5.84
N ALA A 201 19.40 17.86 5.42
CA ALA A 201 19.31 18.65 4.20
C ALA A 201 19.16 17.75 2.96
N ARG A 202 20.02 16.72 2.83
CA ARG A 202 19.92 15.72 1.75
C ARG A 202 18.56 15.01 1.76
N SER A 203 18.08 14.59 2.93
CA SER A 203 16.77 13.96 3.07
C SER A 203 15.65 14.91 2.65
N GLN A 204 15.66 16.16 3.10
CA GLN A 204 14.65 17.17 2.77
C GLN A 204 14.61 17.47 1.27
N LEU A 205 15.75 17.72 0.64
CA LEU A 205 15.84 17.93 -0.82
C LEU A 205 15.32 16.71 -1.59
N ALA A 206 15.66 15.51 -1.13
CA ALA A 206 15.14 14.27 -1.71
C ALA A 206 13.63 14.10 -1.48
N GLY A 207 13.08 14.64 -0.40
CA GLY A 207 11.64 14.72 -0.11
C GLY A 207 10.91 15.70 -1.01
N LEU A 208 11.41 16.94 -1.13
CA LEU A 208 10.88 17.97 -2.03
C LEU A 208 10.82 17.49 -3.47
N LYS A 209 11.86 16.78 -3.92
CA LYS A 209 11.86 16.13 -5.23
C LYS A 209 10.68 15.18 -5.43
N LEU A 210 10.35 14.36 -4.42
CA LEU A 210 9.22 13.44 -4.51
C LEU A 210 7.89 14.19 -4.50
N LEU A 211 7.74 15.24 -3.68
CA LEU A 211 6.54 16.07 -3.66
C LEU A 211 6.32 16.79 -4.99
N ALA A 212 7.37 17.33 -5.59
CA ALA A 212 7.31 17.93 -6.93
C ALA A 212 6.89 16.88 -7.99
N LEU A 213 7.45 15.66 -7.93
CA LEU A 213 7.03 14.57 -8.81
C LEU A 213 5.57 14.17 -8.58
N ALA A 214 5.10 14.11 -7.34
CA ALA A 214 3.71 13.84 -7.02
C ALA A 214 2.78 14.88 -7.64
N TRP A 215 3.13 16.17 -7.53
CA TRP A 215 2.38 17.25 -8.16
C TRP A 215 2.35 17.11 -9.69
N ILE A 216 3.48 16.84 -10.35
CA ILE A 216 3.54 16.60 -11.80
C ILE A 216 2.64 15.42 -12.20
N TYR A 217 2.69 14.32 -11.47
CA TYR A 217 1.86 13.15 -11.77
C TYR A 217 0.38 13.39 -11.48
N HIS A 218 0.04 14.25 -10.53
CA HIS A 218 -1.32 14.69 -10.30
C HIS A 218 -1.84 15.52 -11.48
N ARG A 219 -1.04 16.47 -12.00
CA ARG A 219 -1.37 17.19 -13.24
C ARG A 219 -1.52 16.24 -14.43
N ALA A 220 -0.66 15.22 -14.55
CA ALA A 220 -0.78 14.22 -15.60
C ALA A 220 -2.09 13.41 -15.51
N LEU A 221 -2.55 13.08 -14.31
CA LEU A 221 -3.85 12.45 -14.09
C LEU A 221 -5.01 13.38 -14.48
N ASP A 222 -4.93 14.67 -14.16
CA ASP A 222 -5.95 15.66 -14.56
C ASP A 222 -6.01 15.80 -16.09
N LEU A 223 -4.85 15.82 -16.76
CA LEU A 223 -4.77 15.80 -18.22
C LEU A 223 -5.37 14.52 -18.80
N MET A 224 -5.11 13.36 -18.21
CA MET A 224 -5.76 12.11 -18.63
C MET A 224 -7.28 12.14 -18.41
N ALA A 225 -7.76 12.67 -17.29
CA ALA A 225 -9.18 12.85 -17.04
C ALA A 225 -9.87 13.72 -18.11
N GLY A 226 -9.25 14.84 -18.49
CA GLY A 226 -9.78 15.70 -19.56
C GLY A 226 -9.62 15.10 -20.96
N LEU A 227 -8.38 14.81 -21.38
CA LEU A 227 -8.05 14.45 -22.76
C LEU A 227 -8.38 13.00 -23.13
N VAL A 228 -8.25 12.05 -22.19
CA VAL A 228 -8.53 10.64 -22.48
C VAL A 228 -9.99 10.33 -22.18
N HIS A 229 -10.46 10.69 -20.98
CA HIS A 229 -11.79 10.31 -20.52
C HIS A 229 -12.90 11.31 -20.85
N GLY A 230 -12.56 12.52 -21.34
CA GLY A 230 -13.56 13.55 -21.64
C GLY A 230 -14.32 14.04 -20.39
N GLN A 231 -13.69 14.04 -19.22
CA GLN A 231 -14.38 14.46 -17.99
C GLN A 231 -14.76 15.96 -18.08
N PRO A 232 -16.03 16.31 -17.81
CA PRO A 232 -16.55 17.67 -18.06
C PRO A 232 -16.05 18.72 -17.06
N SER A 233 -15.33 18.32 -16.01
CA SER A 233 -14.89 19.19 -14.92
C SER A 233 -13.68 20.08 -15.23
N GLY A 234 -13.22 20.15 -16.49
CA GLY A 234 -12.07 20.97 -16.88
C GLY A 234 -12.14 21.52 -18.29
N TRP A 235 -11.39 22.58 -18.55
CA TRP A 235 -11.30 23.27 -19.85
C TRP A 235 -10.84 22.38 -21.02
N LEU A 236 -10.24 21.22 -20.72
CA LEU A 236 -9.82 20.21 -21.70
C LEU A 236 -10.89 19.16 -22.02
N GLY A 237 -11.99 19.09 -21.25
CA GLY A 237 -13.02 18.06 -21.43
C GLY A 237 -13.67 18.09 -22.81
N ALA A 238 -13.85 19.29 -23.39
CA ALA A 238 -14.39 19.47 -24.74
C ALA A 238 -13.51 18.88 -25.86
N TYR A 239 -12.23 18.64 -25.59
CA TYR A 239 -11.26 18.08 -26.54
C TYR A 239 -10.93 16.61 -26.24
N GLY A 240 -11.63 15.99 -25.29
CA GLY A 240 -11.35 14.63 -24.85
C GLY A 240 -11.79 13.57 -25.86
N LEU A 241 -11.08 12.45 -25.89
CA LEU A 241 -11.43 11.27 -26.70
C LEU A 241 -12.72 10.57 -26.24
N GLY A 242 -13.26 10.94 -25.08
CA GLY A 242 -14.48 10.34 -24.51
C GLY A 242 -14.33 8.87 -24.15
N LEU A 243 -13.10 8.37 -23.93
CA LEU A 243 -12.85 6.98 -23.63
C LEU A 243 -13.44 6.60 -22.25
N PRO A 244 -14.45 5.72 -22.19
CA PRO A 244 -15.03 5.34 -20.91
C PRO A 244 -14.00 4.60 -20.05
N ARG A 245 -14.15 4.72 -18.73
CA ARG A 245 -13.28 4.00 -17.80
C ARG A 245 -13.57 2.49 -17.85
N LEU A 246 -12.57 1.68 -17.51
CA LEU A 246 -12.67 0.22 -17.58
C LEU A 246 -13.86 -0.30 -16.77
N GLU A 247 -14.09 0.24 -15.57
CA GLU A 247 -15.21 -0.13 -14.70
C GLU A 247 -16.59 0.06 -15.34
N ALA A 248 -16.74 1.02 -16.26
CA ALA A 248 -17.99 1.28 -16.97
C ALA A 248 -18.19 0.36 -18.18
N LEU A 249 -17.12 -0.18 -18.75
CA LEU A 249 -17.17 -1.02 -19.95
C LEU A 249 -17.39 -2.50 -19.62
N MET A 250 -16.86 -2.99 -18.49
CA MET A 250 -16.92 -4.40 -18.14
C MET A 250 -18.35 -5.00 -18.12
N PRO A 251 -19.41 -4.31 -17.65
CA PRO A 251 -20.77 -4.87 -17.67
C PRO A 251 -21.30 -5.18 -19.07
N ALA A 252 -20.84 -4.46 -20.10
CA ALA A 252 -21.23 -4.67 -21.49
C ALA A 252 -20.53 -5.89 -22.14
N GLY A 253 -19.53 -6.47 -21.47
CA GLY A 253 -18.87 -7.70 -21.93
C GLY A 253 -18.34 -7.58 -23.36
N ALA A 254 -18.77 -8.50 -24.23
CA ALA A 254 -18.35 -8.58 -25.62
C ALA A 254 -18.92 -7.48 -26.53
N GLN A 255 -19.90 -6.69 -26.07
CA GLN A 255 -20.52 -5.63 -26.88
C GLN A 255 -19.65 -4.38 -27.01
N VAL A 256 -18.54 -4.30 -26.26
CA VAL A 256 -17.63 -3.15 -26.28
C VAL A 256 -16.77 -3.19 -27.54
N PRO A 257 -16.68 -2.10 -28.32
CA PRO A 257 -15.81 -2.06 -29.50
C PRO A 257 -14.37 -2.41 -29.14
N TRP A 258 -13.74 -3.28 -29.94
CA TRP A 258 -12.45 -3.90 -29.64
C TRP A 258 -11.34 -2.87 -29.32
N LEU A 259 -11.21 -1.82 -30.14
CA LEU A 259 -10.20 -0.79 -29.93
C LEU A 259 -10.46 0.00 -28.64
N THR A 260 -11.73 0.31 -28.35
CA THR A 260 -12.16 0.99 -27.12
C THR A 260 -11.82 0.14 -25.90
N ALA A 261 -12.08 -1.16 -25.96
CA ALA A 261 -11.77 -2.09 -24.87
C ALA A 261 -10.27 -2.13 -24.56
N TRP A 262 -9.41 -2.30 -25.58
CA TRP A 262 -7.96 -2.28 -25.38
C TRP A 262 -7.44 -0.93 -24.89
N ALA A 263 -7.93 0.18 -25.46
CA ALA A 263 -7.55 1.52 -25.03
C ALA A 263 -7.89 1.75 -23.55
N ALA A 264 -9.09 1.37 -23.12
CA ALA A 264 -9.53 1.52 -21.72
C ALA A 264 -8.70 0.66 -20.76
N VAL A 265 -8.35 -0.57 -21.16
CA VAL A 265 -7.50 -1.47 -20.36
C VAL A 265 -6.10 -0.87 -20.12
N TYR A 266 -5.45 -0.33 -21.16
CA TYR A 266 -4.14 0.32 -20.98
C TYR A 266 -4.22 1.67 -20.27
N ALA A 267 -5.25 2.48 -20.56
CA ALA A 267 -5.48 3.76 -19.88
C ALA A 267 -5.72 3.55 -18.37
N GLY A 268 -6.45 2.50 -18.00
CA GLY A 268 -6.65 2.06 -16.61
C GLY A 268 -5.33 1.74 -15.92
N LEU A 269 -4.50 0.88 -16.53
CA LEU A 269 -3.17 0.54 -15.99
C LEU A 269 -2.31 1.78 -15.73
N VAL A 270 -2.21 2.69 -16.71
CA VAL A 270 -1.40 3.91 -16.56
C VAL A 270 -1.95 4.79 -15.44
N SER A 271 -3.28 4.97 -15.40
CA SER A 271 -3.95 5.75 -14.36
C SER A 271 -3.66 5.19 -12.96
N ASP A 272 -3.75 3.88 -12.77
CA ASP A 272 -3.55 3.27 -11.45
C ASP A 272 -2.10 3.33 -10.99
N VAL A 273 -1.16 3.13 -11.91
CA VAL A 273 0.27 3.35 -11.64
C VAL A 273 0.53 4.79 -11.20
N LEU A 274 -0.06 5.78 -11.87
CA LEU A 274 0.09 7.19 -11.52
C LEU A 274 -0.56 7.51 -10.17
N LYS A 275 -1.81 7.07 -9.93
CA LYS A 275 -2.50 7.26 -8.64
C LYS A 275 -1.69 6.70 -7.48
N LEU A 276 -1.13 5.49 -7.65
CA LEU A 276 -0.30 4.87 -6.63
C LEU A 276 1.03 5.60 -6.44
N ALA A 277 1.64 6.05 -7.54
CA ALA A 277 2.87 6.84 -7.49
C ALA A 277 2.62 8.15 -6.72
N VAL A 278 1.60 8.94 -7.06
CA VAL A 278 1.25 10.20 -6.39
C VAL A 278 1.16 9.99 -4.87
N ARG A 279 0.26 9.10 -4.42
CA ARG A 279 0.06 8.84 -2.98
C ARG A 279 1.35 8.40 -2.29
N GLY A 280 2.10 7.50 -2.92
CA GLY A 280 3.36 7.00 -2.35
C GLY A 280 4.47 8.06 -2.28
N HIS A 281 4.52 8.97 -3.26
CA HIS A 281 5.50 10.06 -3.30
C HIS A 281 5.16 11.17 -2.30
N GLU A 282 3.87 11.46 -2.08
CA GLU A 282 3.42 12.38 -1.02
C GLU A 282 3.85 11.88 0.36
N ILE A 283 3.46 10.65 0.70
CA ILE A 283 3.75 10.04 2.01
C ILE A 283 5.26 9.97 2.28
N VAL A 284 6.03 9.42 1.32
CA VAL A 284 7.50 9.32 1.47
C VAL A 284 8.17 10.69 1.41
N GLY A 285 7.65 11.61 0.60
CA GLY A 285 8.13 12.98 0.51
C GLY A 285 8.06 13.68 1.87
N VAL A 286 6.91 13.61 2.54
CA VAL A 286 6.74 14.18 3.90
C VAL A 286 7.67 13.50 4.91
N LEU A 287 7.76 12.17 4.93
CA LEU A 287 8.70 11.47 5.81
C LEU A 287 10.16 11.92 5.63
N ARG A 288 10.57 12.15 4.37
CA ARG A 288 11.90 12.65 4.03
C ARG A 288 12.11 14.10 4.47
N LEU A 289 11.08 14.95 4.46
CA LEU A 289 11.15 16.30 5.05
C LEU A 289 11.45 16.26 6.55
N PHE A 290 10.95 15.25 7.25
CA PHE A 290 11.24 14.99 8.67
C PHE A 290 12.54 14.21 8.90
N GLY A 291 13.39 14.05 7.87
CA GLY A 291 14.70 13.42 8.00
C GLY A 291 14.70 11.90 7.96
N PHE A 292 13.58 11.25 7.60
CA PHE A 292 13.55 9.80 7.37
C PHE A 292 13.81 9.50 5.89
N ASN A 293 15.06 9.22 5.54
CA ASN A 293 15.50 8.94 4.17
C ASN A 293 15.16 7.52 3.71
N ILE A 294 13.88 7.15 3.83
CA ILE A 294 13.36 5.85 3.43
C ILE A 294 13.20 5.75 1.90
N PHE A 295 13.08 4.52 1.41
CA PHE A 295 12.93 4.25 -0.02
C PHE A 295 11.57 4.75 -0.56
N ARG A 296 11.54 5.21 -1.81
CA ARG A 296 10.29 5.59 -2.48
C ARG A 296 9.34 4.41 -2.66
N ASN A 297 8.03 4.67 -2.67
CA ASN A 297 7.03 3.61 -2.85
C ASN A 297 7.07 3.00 -4.26
N THR A 298 7.32 3.83 -5.27
CA THR A 298 7.21 3.45 -6.68
C THR A 298 8.43 3.96 -7.44
N TYR A 299 8.98 3.15 -8.35
CA TYR A 299 10.13 3.56 -9.18
C TYR A 299 10.04 3.06 -10.62
N LYS A 300 9.60 3.94 -11.53
CA LYS A 300 9.55 3.66 -12.98
C LYS A 300 8.95 2.27 -13.31
N PRO A 301 7.81 1.87 -12.73
CA PRO A 301 7.25 0.53 -12.93
C PRO A 301 6.90 0.27 -14.40
N LEU A 302 6.41 1.29 -15.12
CA LEU A 302 6.11 1.21 -16.55
C LEU A 302 7.34 0.94 -17.44
N LEU A 303 8.57 1.04 -16.92
CA LEU A 303 9.79 0.70 -17.66
C LEU A 303 10.33 -0.69 -17.31
N ALA A 304 9.58 -1.50 -16.57
CA ALA A 304 9.98 -2.85 -16.19
C ALA A 304 9.86 -3.84 -17.38
N PRO A 305 10.95 -4.52 -17.76
CA PRO A 305 10.99 -5.57 -18.78
C PRO A 305 10.61 -6.97 -18.25
N SER A 306 10.21 -7.12 -16.97
CA SER A 306 9.72 -8.39 -16.42
C SER A 306 8.68 -8.17 -15.32
N LEU A 307 7.84 -9.18 -15.07
CA LEU A 307 6.77 -9.09 -14.07
C LEU A 307 7.34 -8.94 -12.66
N VAL A 308 8.41 -9.68 -12.34
CA VAL A 308 9.09 -9.57 -11.06
C VAL A 308 9.73 -8.19 -10.86
N GLU A 309 10.24 -7.56 -11.92
CA GLU A 309 10.81 -6.21 -11.84
C GLU A 309 9.72 -5.14 -11.68
N PHE A 310 8.57 -5.31 -12.35
CA PHE A 310 7.40 -4.46 -12.13
C PHE A 310 6.92 -4.56 -10.68
N TRP A 311 6.71 -5.79 -10.19
CA TRP A 311 6.28 -6.05 -8.81
C TRP A 311 7.22 -5.43 -7.77
N ASN A 312 8.54 -5.48 -8.02
CA ASN A 312 9.53 -4.86 -7.16
C ASN A 312 9.53 -3.32 -7.20
N ARG A 313 8.99 -2.72 -8.26
CA ARG A 313 9.00 -1.28 -8.53
C ARG A 313 7.66 -0.58 -8.32
N TYR A 314 6.56 -1.32 -8.29
CA TYR A 314 5.21 -0.78 -8.33
C TYR A 314 4.72 -0.30 -6.96
N HIS A 315 4.73 -1.17 -5.95
CA HIS A 315 4.20 -0.89 -4.61
C HIS A 315 5.13 -1.42 -3.51
N TYR A 316 6.25 -0.74 -3.28
CA TYR A 316 7.32 -1.20 -2.40
C TYR A 316 6.82 -1.56 -0.99
N TYR A 317 6.14 -0.65 -0.29
CA TYR A 317 5.76 -0.90 1.12
C TYR A 317 4.75 -2.03 1.27
N PHE A 318 3.82 -2.17 0.33
CA PHE A 318 2.84 -3.26 0.33
C PHE A 318 3.52 -4.60 0.04
N LYS A 319 4.40 -4.64 -0.98
CA LYS A 319 5.22 -5.82 -1.26
C LYS A 319 6.03 -6.24 -0.04
N GLU A 320 6.69 -5.30 0.63
CA GLU A 320 7.50 -5.59 1.81
C GLU A 320 6.67 -6.16 2.96
N LEU A 321 5.46 -5.65 3.19
CA LEU A 321 4.50 -6.24 4.13
C LEU A 321 4.22 -7.71 3.78
N LEU A 322 3.91 -8.00 2.51
CA LEU A 322 3.65 -9.37 2.06
C LEU A 322 4.89 -10.26 2.21
N VAL A 323 6.07 -9.71 1.93
CA VAL A 323 7.34 -10.44 2.05
C VAL A 323 7.65 -10.79 3.50
N GLU A 324 7.52 -9.82 4.42
CA GLU A 324 7.83 -10.01 5.83
C GLU A 324 6.84 -10.95 6.54
N PHE A 325 5.54 -10.82 6.28
CA PHE A 325 4.52 -11.56 7.02
C PHE A 325 4.08 -12.88 6.35
N PHE A 326 4.31 -13.05 5.05
CA PHE A 326 3.85 -14.26 4.33
C PHE A 326 4.98 -14.98 3.61
N PHE A 327 5.80 -14.27 2.82
CA PHE A 327 6.83 -14.89 2.01
C PHE A 327 7.91 -15.55 2.87
N PHE A 328 8.60 -14.77 3.74
CA PHE A 328 9.70 -15.29 4.54
C PHE A 328 9.27 -16.39 5.52
N PRO A 329 8.15 -16.25 6.26
CA PRO A 329 7.69 -17.32 7.13
C PRO A 329 7.44 -18.64 6.39
N THR A 330 6.89 -18.57 5.17
CA THR A 330 6.65 -19.75 4.33
C THR A 330 7.95 -20.31 3.76
N TYR A 331 8.79 -19.45 3.17
CA TYR A 331 10.04 -19.81 2.52
C TYR A 331 11.04 -20.45 3.49
N LEU A 332 11.17 -19.93 4.72
CA LEU A 332 12.13 -20.43 5.70
C LEU A 332 11.67 -21.73 6.39
N ARG A 333 10.36 -21.99 6.43
CA ARG A 333 9.79 -23.11 7.21
C ARG A 333 9.31 -24.29 6.36
N ARG A 334 8.87 -24.07 5.12
CA ARG A 334 8.23 -25.11 4.29
C ARG A 334 9.11 -25.54 3.11
N PHE A 335 8.91 -26.77 2.64
CA PHE A 335 9.50 -27.33 1.42
C PHE A 335 11.03 -27.15 1.26
N ARG A 336 11.79 -27.22 2.37
CA ARG A 336 13.25 -26.97 2.38
C ARG A 336 14.03 -27.85 1.39
N LYS A 337 13.57 -29.09 1.17
CA LYS A 337 14.18 -30.07 0.26
C LYS A 337 13.82 -29.86 -1.23
N ALA A 338 12.84 -29.01 -1.54
CA ALA A 338 12.34 -28.78 -2.89
C ALA A 338 12.36 -27.28 -3.24
N PRO A 339 13.49 -26.71 -3.68
CA PRO A 339 13.66 -25.26 -3.86
C PRO A 339 12.62 -24.60 -4.78
N ARG A 340 12.19 -25.33 -5.83
CA ARG A 340 11.17 -24.85 -6.79
C ARG A 340 9.81 -24.72 -6.11
N LEU A 341 9.38 -25.78 -5.42
CA LEU A 341 8.12 -25.82 -4.67
C LEU A 341 8.13 -24.81 -3.51
N ARG A 342 9.28 -24.66 -2.83
CA ARG A 342 9.49 -23.65 -1.79
C ARG A 342 9.25 -22.24 -2.30
N MET A 343 9.82 -21.93 -3.47
CA MET A 343 9.65 -20.61 -4.10
C MET A 343 8.20 -20.40 -4.54
N LEU A 344 7.57 -21.40 -5.16
CA LEU A 344 6.16 -21.36 -5.55
C LEU A 344 5.26 -21.12 -4.33
N ALA A 345 5.41 -21.93 -3.28
CA ALA A 345 4.61 -21.84 -2.07
C ALA A 345 4.79 -20.48 -1.37
N ALA A 346 6.01 -19.96 -1.27
CA ALA A 346 6.26 -18.64 -0.68
C ALA A 346 5.64 -17.50 -1.52
N THR A 347 5.68 -17.62 -2.86
CA THR A 347 5.07 -16.65 -3.76
C THR A 347 3.55 -16.69 -3.68
N LEU A 348 2.94 -17.88 -3.67
CA LEU A 348 1.49 -18.06 -3.47
C LEU A 348 1.04 -17.56 -2.10
N ALA A 349 1.82 -17.81 -1.04
CA ALA A 349 1.51 -17.31 0.30
C ALA A 349 1.51 -15.78 0.35
N ALA A 350 2.43 -15.11 -0.35
CA ALA A 350 2.55 -13.66 -0.32
C ALA A 350 1.66 -12.95 -1.35
N ALA A 351 1.92 -13.16 -2.64
CA ALA A 351 1.22 -12.47 -3.72
C ALA A 351 -0.20 -13.02 -3.99
N GLY A 352 -0.46 -14.26 -3.58
CA GLY A 352 -1.78 -14.89 -3.64
C GLY A 352 -2.57 -14.64 -2.36
N PHE A 353 -2.35 -15.49 -1.34
CA PHE A 353 -3.11 -15.48 -0.09
C PHE A 353 -2.96 -14.18 0.70
N GLY A 354 -1.73 -13.71 0.96
CA GLY A 354 -1.49 -12.51 1.75
C GLY A 354 -2.08 -11.26 1.10
N ASN A 355 -2.02 -11.18 -0.23
CA ASN A 355 -2.66 -10.11 -1.00
C ASN A 355 -4.19 -10.18 -0.88
N LEU A 356 -4.79 -11.35 -1.12
CA LEU A 356 -6.24 -11.54 -0.96
C LEU A 356 -6.69 -11.18 0.46
N TYR A 357 -5.99 -11.68 1.47
CA TYR A 357 -6.29 -11.44 2.87
C TYR A 357 -6.18 -9.97 3.25
N TYR A 358 -5.14 -9.26 2.79
CA TYR A 358 -5.00 -7.82 3.01
C TYR A 358 -6.19 -7.01 2.48
N HIS A 359 -6.75 -7.40 1.34
CA HIS A 359 -7.92 -6.71 0.78
C HIS A 359 -9.26 -7.21 1.35
N LEU A 360 -9.32 -8.46 1.83
CA LEU A 360 -10.47 -8.97 2.57
C LEU A 360 -10.73 -8.13 3.82
N LEU A 361 -9.65 -7.78 4.55
CA LEU A 361 -9.69 -6.88 5.71
C LEU A 361 -10.28 -5.49 5.44
N GLN A 362 -10.55 -5.15 4.17
CA GLN A 362 -11.09 -3.86 3.73
C GLN A 362 -12.50 -4.01 3.12
N GLN A 363 -13.14 -5.17 3.27
CA GLN A 363 -14.52 -5.40 2.84
C GLN A 363 -15.49 -5.04 3.96
N ASP A 364 -15.71 -3.74 4.16
CA ASP A 364 -16.54 -3.20 5.26
C ASP A 364 -17.93 -3.87 5.36
N PRO A 365 -18.69 -4.07 4.26
CA PRO A 365 -20.00 -4.73 4.34
C PRO A 365 -19.90 -6.15 4.91
N PHE A 366 -18.89 -6.92 4.51
CA PHE A 366 -18.67 -8.27 5.02
C PHE A 366 -18.22 -8.23 6.50
N MET A 367 -17.30 -7.34 6.85
CA MET A 367 -16.80 -7.21 8.22
C MET A 367 -17.91 -6.89 9.21
N LEU A 368 -18.88 -6.06 8.82
CA LEU A 368 -20.01 -5.68 9.68
C LEU A 368 -21.12 -6.72 9.73
N THR A 369 -21.47 -7.32 8.58
CA THR A 369 -22.71 -8.08 8.46
C THR A 369 -22.52 -9.59 8.41
N GLY A 370 -21.30 -10.07 8.13
CA GLY A 370 -21.05 -11.48 7.82
C GLY A 370 -21.72 -11.95 6.53
N SER A 371 -22.16 -11.04 5.66
CA SER A 371 -22.87 -11.39 4.42
C SER A 371 -21.93 -12.01 3.39
N TRP A 372 -21.94 -13.34 3.34
CA TRP A 372 -21.23 -14.12 2.31
C TRP A 372 -21.76 -13.84 0.91
N ALA A 373 -23.06 -13.57 0.76
CA ALA A 373 -23.66 -13.24 -0.52
C ALA A 373 -23.05 -11.95 -1.11
N ALA A 374 -22.77 -10.95 -0.27
CA ALA A 374 -22.09 -9.73 -0.70
C ALA A 374 -20.59 -9.94 -0.95
N LEU A 375 -19.93 -10.82 -0.19
CA LEU A 375 -18.50 -11.09 -0.33
C LEU A 375 -18.18 -11.96 -1.55
N HIS A 376 -19.02 -12.95 -1.87
CA HIS A 376 -18.72 -14.00 -2.83
C HIS A 376 -18.32 -13.48 -4.23
N PRO A 377 -19.08 -12.55 -4.87
CA PRO A 377 -18.70 -12.04 -6.20
C PRO A 377 -17.34 -11.32 -6.21
N TRP A 378 -17.05 -10.60 -5.12
CA TRP A 378 -15.74 -9.96 -4.93
C TRP A 378 -14.64 -11.01 -4.73
N LEU A 379 -14.91 -12.05 -3.94
CA LEU A 379 -13.95 -13.11 -3.63
C LEU A 379 -13.57 -13.92 -4.89
N GLU A 380 -14.54 -14.26 -5.75
CA GLU A 380 -14.29 -14.98 -7.00
C GLU A 380 -13.29 -14.24 -7.90
N THR A 381 -13.62 -12.98 -8.22
CA THR A 381 -12.81 -12.14 -9.11
C THR A 381 -11.43 -11.83 -8.50
N ARG A 382 -11.39 -11.47 -7.21
CA ARG A 382 -10.14 -11.18 -6.51
C ARG A 382 -9.24 -12.39 -6.35
N SER A 383 -9.81 -13.58 -6.11
CA SER A 383 -9.03 -14.82 -6.01
C SER A 383 -8.35 -15.16 -7.32
N LEU A 384 -9.06 -14.99 -8.45
CA LEU A 384 -8.46 -15.19 -9.77
C LEU A 384 -7.34 -14.16 -10.03
N TYR A 385 -7.55 -12.88 -9.72
CA TYR A 385 -6.51 -11.85 -9.78
C TYR A 385 -5.25 -12.26 -9.01
N CYS A 386 -5.43 -12.64 -7.73
CA CYS A 386 -4.33 -13.01 -6.83
C CYS A 386 -3.59 -14.27 -7.31
N LEU A 387 -4.31 -15.27 -7.83
CA LEU A 387 -3.72 -16.48 -8.39
C LEU A 387 -2.88 -16.17 -9.64
N LEU A 388 -3.45 -15.44 -10.61
CA LEU A 388 -2.75 -15.06 -11.83
C LEU A 388 -1.51 -14.22 -11.54
N LEU A 389 -1.62 -13.25 -10.63
CA LEU A 389 -0.50 -12.44 -10.17
C LEU A 389 0.62 -13.30 -9.57
N ALA A 390 0.28 -14.21 -8.64
CA ALA A 390 1.26 -15.05 -7.97
C ALA A 390 1.97 -16.01 -8.95
N LEU A 391 1.21 -16.64 -9.86
CA LEU A 391 1.77 -17.51 -10.89
C LEU A 391 2.66 -16.73 -11.88
N GLY A 392 2.22 -15.55 -12.33
CA GLY A 392 2.99 -14.67 -13.20
C GLY A 392 4.31 -14.25 -12.57
N ILE A 393 4.29 -13.82 -11.30
CA ILE A 393 5.50 -13.49 -10.54
C ILE A 393 6.41 -14.72 -10.41
N TYR A 394 5.89 -15.88 -10.02
CA TYR A 394 6.67 -17.11 -9.88
C TYR A 394 7.35 -17.51 -11.19
N VAL A 395 6.61 -17.56 -12.30
CA VAL A 395 7.16 -17.87 -13.63
C VAL A 395 8.23 -16.85 -14.02
N SER A 396 7.98 -15.56 -13.78
CA SER A 396 8.97 -14.51 -14.05
C SER A 396 10.23 -14.66 -13.19
N MET A 397 10.10 -15.00 -11.91
CA MET A 397 11.22 -15.26 -11.00
C MET A 397 12.05 -16.47 -11.45
N ARG A 398 11.38 -17.56 -11.88
CA ARG A 398 12.03 -18.77 -12.38
C ARG A 398 12.85 -18.50 -13.64
N ARG A 399 12.28 -17.75 -14.59
CA ARG A 399 12.99 -17.31 -15.82
C ARG A 399 14.20 -16.47 -15.48
N GLU A 400 14.09 -15.58 -14.50
CA GLU A 400 15.21 -14.74 -14.07
C GLU A 400 16.30 -15.54 -13.34
N GLN A 401 15.92 -16.50 -12.50
CA GLN A 401 16.85 -17.42 -11.84
C GLN A 401 17.63 -18.28 -12.84
N GLN A 402 16.98 -18.76 -13.90
CA GLN A 402 17.65 -19.51 -14.97
C GLN A 402 18.67 -18.68 -15.75
N ARG A 403 18.52 -17.35 -15.77
CA ARG A 403 19.46 -16.42 -16.40
C ARG A 403 20.62 -16.05 -15.47
N ARG A 404 20.46 -16.17 -14.14
CA ARG A 404 21.52 -15.93 -13.16
C ARG A 404 22.55 -17.06 -13.28
N GLY A 405 23.68 -16.76 -13.91
CA GLY A 405 24.76 -17.73 -14.19
C GLY A 405 25.22 -17.72 -15.64
N ILE A 406 24.43 -17.13 -16.54
CA ILE A 406 24.86 -16.84 -17.91
C ILE A 406 25.56 -15.48 -17.88
N PRO A 407 26.79 -15.35 -18.42
CA PRO A 407 27.47 -14.06 -18.55
C PRO A 407 26.50 -13.05 -19.17
N ALA A 408 26.44 -11.85 -18.59
CA ALA A 408 25.53 -10.81 -19.08
C ALA A 408 25.86 -10.51 -20.55
N THR A 409 25.11 -11.10 -21.48
CA THR A 409 25.15 -10.71 -22.89
C THR A 409 24.83 -9.23 -22.96
N ALA A 410 25.41 -8.54 -23.96
CA ALA A 410 25.20 -7.12 -24.22
C ALA A 410 23.73 -6.71 -23.99
N PRO A 411 23.48 -5.50 -23.43
CA PRO A 411 22.14 -5.07 -23.08
C PRO A 411 21.18 -5.29 -24.24
N ALA A 412 20.02 -5.90 -23.95
CA ALA A 412 19.05 -6.26 -24.97
C ALA A 412 18.76 -5.06 -25.87
N ARG A 413 18.83 -5.26 -27.19
CA ARG A 413 18.53 -4.23 -28.19
C ARG A 413 17.17 -3.60 -27.89
N TRP A 414 17.04 -2.30 -28.15
CA TRP A 414 15.86 -1.50 -27.79
C TRP A 414 14.51 -2.13 -28.20
N PRO A 415 14.34 -2.72 -29.41
CA PRO A 415 13.09 -3.37 -29.79
C PRO A 415 12.72 -4.57 -28.89
N VAL A 416 13.71 -5.38 -28.52
CA VAL A 416 13.50 -6.53 -27.62
C VAL A 416 13.05 -6.06 -26.24
N ARG A 417 13.64 -4.95 -25.76
CA ARG A 417 13.26 -4.35 -24.48
C ARG A 417 11.84 -3.79 -24.52
N LEU A 418 11.46 -3.08 -25.58
CA LEU A 418 10.10 -2.56 -25.75
C LEU A 418 9.07 -3.69 -25.78
N ARG A 419 9.33 -4.78 -26.51
CA ARG A 419 8.44 -5.96 -26.52
C ARG A 419 8.27 -6.56 -25.12
N ARG A 420 9.35 -6.64 -24.34
CA ARG A 420 9.29 -7.12 -22.95
C ARG A 420 8.45 -6.20 -22.07
N ILE A 421 8.64 -4.89 -22.19
CA ILE A 421 7.85 -3.89 -21.46
C ILE A 421 6.37 -3.99 -21.84
N ALA A 422 6.05 -4.06 -23.13
CA ALA A 422 4.69 -4.23 -23.63
C ALA A 422 4.06 -5.50 -23.04
N GLY A 423 4.75 -6.64 -23.04
CA GLY A 423 4.24 -7.87 -22.43
C GLY A 423 3.97 -7.75 -20.92
N VAL A 424 4.77 -6.98 -20.18
CA VAL A 424 4.51 -6.67 -18.77
C VAL A 424 3.26 -5.81 -18.62
N TRP A 425 3.09 -4.79 -19.46
CA TRP A 425 1.91 -3.93 -19.45
C TRP A 425 0.66 -4.74 -19.75
N THR A 426 0.67 -5.53 -20.83
CA THR A 426 -0.45 -6.39 -21.22
C THR A 426 -0.82 -7.34 -20.07
N PHE A 427 0.16 -7.99 -19.44
CA PHE A 427 -0.12 -8.87 -18.30
C PHE A 427 -0.82 -8.12 -17.16
N PHE A 428 -0.25 -6.99 -16.69
CA PHE A 428 -0.82 -6.25 -15.56
C PHE A 428 -2.17 -5.61 -15.88
N ALA A 429 -2.36 -5.15 -17.12
CA ALA A 429 -3.62 -4.58 -17.57
C ALA A 429 -4.72 -5.67 -17.64
N LEU A 430 -4.41 -6.85 -18.18
CA LEU A 430 -5.35 -7.97 -18.24
C LEU A 430 -5.71 -8.53 -16.88
N ILE A 431 -4.74 -8.73 -15.98
CA ILE A 431 -5.10 -9.18 -14.63
C ILE A 431 -5.88 -8.08 -13.89
N GLY A 432 -5.61 -6.80 -14.17
CA GLY A 432 -6.33 -5.65 -13.61
C GLY A 432 -7.85 -5.75 -13.77
N ILE A 433 -8.34 -6.33 -14.87
CA ILE A 433 -9.77 -6.58 -15.13
C ILE A 433 -10.41 -7.42 -14.00
N TRP A 434 -9.66 -8.32 -13.36
CA TRP A 434 -10.14 -9.12 -12.24
C TRP A 434 -9.95 -8.46 -10.86
N GLY A 435 -9.07 -7.45 -10.80
CA GLY A 435 -8.76 -6.71 -9.58
C GLY A 435 -9.57 -5.43 -9.39
N GLU A 436 -10.17 -4.89 -10.46
CA GLU A 436 -10.90 -3.63 -10.48
C GLU A 436 -12.22 -3.72 -9.71
N ALA A 437 -12.48 -2.74 -8.85
CA ALA A 437 -13.78 -2.62 -8.18
C ALA A 437 -14.86 -2.26 -9.21
N GLY A 438 -16.03 -2.89 -9.13
CA GLY A 438 -17.12 -2.63 -10.06
C GLY A 438 -18.28 -3.59 -9.90
N THR A 439 -19.37 -3.32 -10.62
CA THR A 439 -20.61 -4.11 -10.58
C THR A 439 -20.59 -5.30 -11.53
N ALA A 440 -19.59 -5.39 -12.42
CA ALA A 440 -19.48 -6.47 -13.38
C ALA A 440 -19.25 -7.82 -12.68
N SER A 441 -20.08 -8.80 -13.03
CA SER A 441 -19.99 -10.20 -12.58
C SER A 441 -18.73 -10.88 -13.12
N PHE A 442 -18.39 -12.04 -12.56
CA PHE A 442 -17.29 -12.86 -13.06
C PHE A 442 -17.48 -13.21 -14.55
N ALA A 443 -18.68 -13.61 -14.95
CA ALA A 443 -19.02 -13.95 -16.33
C ALA A 443 -18.85 -12.75 -17.28
N GLN A 444 -19.33 -11.56 -16.89
CA GLN A 444 -19.17 -10.35 -17.71
C GLN A 444 -17.70 -9.98 -17.91
N ARG A 445 -16.87 -10.15 -16.87
CA ARG A 445 -15.42 -9.93 -16.96
C ARG A 445 -14.75 -10.97 -17.85
N ALA A 446 -15.14 -12.23 -17.75
CA ALA A 446 -14.65 -13.29 -18.63
C ALA A 446 -15.00 -12.99 -20.10
N ASP A 447 -16.23 -12.59 -20.36
CA ASP A 447 -16.73 -12.24 -21.69
C ASP A 447 -15.99 -11.03 -22.27
N PHE A 448 -15.77 -10.01 -21.46
CA PHE A 448 -14.95 -8.85 -21.81
C PHE A 448 -13.51 -9.27 -22.17
N VAL A 449 -12.89 -10.14 -21.36
CA VAL A 449 -11.53 -10.65 -21.63
C VAL A 449 -11.49 -11.47 -22.92
N LEU A 450 -12.47 -12.33 -23.17
CA LEU A 450 -12.53 -13.14 -24.40
C LEU A 450 -12.70 -12.26 -25.64
N ALA A 451 -13.52 -11.20 -25.56
CA ALA A 451 -13.74 -10.25 -26.64
C ALA A 451 -12.47 -9.45 -26.99
N LEU A 452 -11.58 -9.16 -26.02
CA LEU A 452 -10.28 -8.54 -26.32
C LEU A 452 -9.42 -9.37 -27.29
N PHE A 453 -9.64 -10.69 -27.33
CA PHE A 453 -8.94 -11.63 -28.21
C PHE A 453 -9.77 -12.10 -29.41
N GLY A 454 -10.96 -11.53 -29.63
CA GLY A 454 -11.85 -11.90 -30.74
C GLY A 454 -12.45 -13.31 -30.62
N LEU A 455 -12.59 -13.81 -29.39
CA LEU A 455 -13.13 -15.15 -29.11
C LEU A 455 -14.64 -15.15 -28.81
N ARG A 456 -15.30 -13.98 -28.90
CA ARG A 456 -16.73 -13.78 -28.71
C ARG A 456 -17.25 -12.65 -29.57
#